data_AF-A0A842P9Y8-F1
#
_entry.id   AF-A0A842P9Y8-F1
#
_cell.length_a   1.000
_cell.length_b   1.000
_cell.length_c   1.000
_cell.angle_alpha   90.00
_cell.angle_beta   90.00
_cell.angle_gamma   90.00
#
_symmetry.space_group_name_H-M   'P 1'
#
loop_
_entity.id
_entity.type
_entity.pdbx_description
1 polymer ?
#
loop_
_entity_poly.entity_id
_entity_poly.type
_entity_poly.pdbx_seq_one_letter_code
_entity_poly.pdbx_strand_id
1 'polypeptide(L)' 'SEDQTGPTIIKFENIRNTGQETEFALVVVPEFGSIAILVLIISIMSIIFVTRKNSITI' A
#
# COMPACT_ATOMS: atom_id res chain seq x y z
N SER A 1 -8.51 -25.33 9.18
CA SER A 1 -8.80 -24.51 8.00
C SER A 1 -7.51 -23.79 7.66
N GLU A 2 -6.93 -24.05 6.50
CA GLU A 2 -5.69 -23.40 6.06
C GLU A 2 -6.06 -22.00 5.58
N ASP A 3 -5.51 -20.97 6.23
CA ASP A 3 -5.73 -19.59 5.83
C ASP A 3 -5.27 -19.43 4.38
N GLN A 4 -6.15 -18.94 3.50
CA GLN A 4 -5.79 -18.71 2.10
C GLN A 4 -4.76 -17.58 2.05
N THR A 5 -3.49 -17.94 1.90
CA THR A 5 -2.38 -17.01 1.74
C THR A 5 -1.94 -16.93 0.28
N GLY A 6 -1.61 -15.73 -0.20
CA GLY A 6 -1.10 -15.51 -1.56
C GLY A 6 -2.09 -14.78 -2.47
N PRO A 7 -1.70 -14.48 -3.71
CA PRO A 7 -2.57 -13.78 -4.66
C PRO A 7 -3.69 -14.68 -5.15
N THR A 8 -4.88 -14.11 -5.33
CA THR A 8 -5.98 -14.77 -6.04
C THR A 8 -5.69 -14.72 -7.53
N ILE A 9 -5.44 -15.88 -8.14
CA ILE A 9 -5.22 -15.98 -9.59
C ILE A 9 -6.55 -16.28 -10.29
N ILE A 10 -6.92 -15.44 -11.26
CA ILE A 10 -8.08 -15.62 -12.14
C ILE A 10 -7.53 -15.92 -13.55
N LYS A 11 -7.73 -17.15 -14.01
CA LYS A 11 -7.30 -17.60 -15.34
C LYS A 11 -8.52 -17.86 -16.23
N PHE A 12 -8.49 -17.27 -17.43
CA PHE A 12 -9.41 -17.57 -18.51
C PHE A 12 -8.70 -18.48 -19.51
N GLU A 13 -9.31 -19.62 -19.82
CA GLU A 13 -8.77 -20.58 -20.78
C GLU A 13 -9.73 -20.76 -21.96
N ASN A 14 -9.15 -21.12 -23.10
CA ASN A 14 -9.88 -21.44 -24.32
C ASN A 14 -10.92 -20.37 -24.74
N ILE A 15 -10.49 -19.10 -24.70
CA ILE A 15 -11.36 -17.99 -25.07
C ILE A 15 -11.82 -18.18 -26.51
N ARG A 16 -13.14 -18.25 -26.71
CA ARG A 16 -13.78 -18.44 -28.03
C ARG A 16 -13.33 -19.71 -28.78
N ASN A 17 -12.95 -20.77 -28.07
CA ASN A 17 -12.44 -22.01 -28.66
C ASN A 17 -11.18 -21.82 -29.54
N THR A 18 -10.39 -20.78 -29.25
CA THR A 18 -9.17 -20.46 -30.02
C THR A 18 -7.89 -20.95 -29.35
N GLY A 19 -7.99 -21.59 -28.18
CA GLY A 19 -6.83 -21.94 -27.35
C GLY A 19 -6.13 -20.74 -26.71
N GLN A 20 -6.71 -19.54 -26.78
CA GLN A 20 -6.18 -18.34 -26.11
C GLN A 20 -6.45 -18.38 -24.60
N GLU A 21 -5.47 -17.90 -23.83
CA GLU A 21 -5.52 -17.85 -22.37
C GLU A 21 -5.19 -16.43 -21.86
N THR A 22 -5.72 -16.05 -20.70
CA THR A 22 -5.41 -14.78 -20.03
C THR A 22 -5.41 -14.98 -18.52
N GLU A 23 -4.40 -14.45 -17.83
CA GLU A 23 -4.23 -14.58 -16.38
C GLU A 23 -4.21 -13.21 -15.69
N PHE A 24 -4.93 -13.11 -14.58
CA PHE A 24 -4.94 -11.96 -13.67
C PHE A 24 -4.57 -12.43 -12.28
N ALA A 25 -3.74 -11.66 -11.56
CA ALA A 25 -3.40 -11.92 -10.18
C ALA A 25 -3.88 -10.76 -9.29
N LEU A 26 -4.65 -11.07 -8.25
CA LEU A 26 -5.16 -10.13 -7.28
C LEU A 26 -4.34 -10.28 -6.00
N VAL A 27 -3.42 -9.33 -5.77
CA VAL A 27 -2.52 -9.31 -4.61
C VAL A 27 -3.03 -8.30 -3.61
N VAL A 28 -3.33 -8.74 -2.37
CA VAL A 28 -3.57 -7.82 -1.26
C VAL A 28 -2.22 -7.42 -0.67
N VAL A 29 -1.75 -6.20 -0.95
CA VAL A 29 -0.51 -5.69 -0.36
C VAL A 29 -0.86 -4.91 0.91
N PRO A 30 -0.28 -5.26 2.07
CA PRO A 30 -0.50 -4.51 3.31
C PRO A 30 0.27 -3.19 3.28
N GLU A 31 -0.33 -2.14 2.71
CA GLU A 31 0.32 -0.84 2.52
C GLU A 31 -0.33 0.28 3.34
N PHE A 32 -0.08 0.28 4.64
CA PHE A 32 -0.26 1.48 5.46
C PHE A 32 0.89 1.75 6.44
N GLY A 33 1.69 0.73 6.80
CA GLY A 33 2.77 0.89 7.78
C GLY A 33 3.79 1.94 7.36
N SER A 34 4.41 1.78 6.20
CA SER A 34 5.45 2.70 5.71
C SER A 34 4.94 4.12 5.45
N ILE A 35 3.72 4.24 4.90
CA ILE A 35 3.10 5.53 4.61
C ILE A 35 2.72 6.25 5.92
N ALA A 36 2.14 5.53 6.88
CA ALA A 36 1.81 6.09 8.19
C ALA A 36 3.04 6.57 8.95
N ILE A 37 4.14 5.81 8.91
CA ILE A 37 5.42 6.19 9.52
C ILE A 37 5.99 7.45 8.85
N LEU A 38 5.96 7.53 7.52
CA LEU A 38 6.42 8.71 6.78
C LEU A 38 5.61 9.96 7.18
N VAL A 39 4.29 9.85 7.21
CA VAL A 39 3.40 10.95 7.63
C VAL A 39 3.71 11.37 9.06
N LEU A 40 3.88 10.42 9.98
CA LEU A 40 4.20 10.68 11.38
C LEU A 40 5.52 11.46 11.52
N ILE A 41 6.57 11.06 10.80
CA ILE A 41 7.87 11.74 10.82
C ILE A 41 7.72 13.19 10.33
N ILE A 42 7.01 13.40 9.22
CA ILE A 42 6.76 14.74 8.66
C ILE A 42 5.97 15.60 9.65
N SER A 43 4.94 15.03 10.29
CA SER A 43 4.14 15.74 11.29
C SER A 43 4.97 16.16 12.50
N ILE A 44 5.78 15.26 13.07
CA ILE A 44 6.64 15.55 14.22
C ILE A 44 7.66 16.64 13.86
N MET A 45 8.31 16.54 12.70
CA MET A 45 9.26 17.55 12.23
C MET A 45 8.61 18.92 12.07
N SER A 46 7.39 18.95 11.50
CA SER A 46 6.63 20.19 11.33
C SER A 46 6.27 20.84 12.66
N ILE A 47 5.80 20.04 13.64
CA ILE A 47 5.46 20.53 14.99
C ILE A 47 6.71 21.12 15.66
N ILE A 48 7.82 20.38 15.68
CA ILE A 48 9.07 20.84 16.28
C ILE A 48 9.54 22.15 15.62
N PHE A 49 9.49 22.24 14.29
CA PHE A 49 9.89 23.44 13.57
C PHE A 49 9.04 24.66 13.94
N VAL A 50 7.71 24.51 13.95
CA VAL A 50 6.76 25.59 14.30
C VAL A 50 6.93 26.01 15.75
N THR A 51 7.00 25.06 16.68
CA THR A 51 7.17 25.34 18.11
C THR A 51 8.49 26.07 18.38
N ARG A 52 9.60 25.63 17.79
CA ARG A 52 10.91 26.30 17.95
C ARG A 52 10.92 27.70 17.37
N LYS A 53 10.27 27.92 16.22
CA LYS A 53 10.14 29.25 15.61
C LYS A 53 9.37 30.22 16.51
N ASN A 54 8.27 29.79 17.10
CA ASN A 54 7.48 30.63 18.02
C ASN A 54 8.24 30.98 19.30
N SER A 55 9.01 30.05 19.88
CA SER A 55 9.83 30.33 21.07
C SER A 55 10.98 31.31 20.84
N ILE A 56 11.46 31.48 19.60
CA ILE A 56 12.54 32.42 19.26
C ILE A 56 11.99 33.82 18.92
N THR A 57 10.70 33.92 18.60
CA THR A 57 10.04 35.16 18.16
C THR A 57 9.35 35.92 19.30
N ILE A 58 9.44 35.41 20.54
CA ILE A 58 9.01 36.07 21.80
C ILE A 58 10.26 36.53 22.53
#